data_AF-A8XEU5-F1
#
_entry.id   AF-A8XEU5-F1
#
_cell.length_a   1.000
_cell.length_b   1.000
_cell.length_c   1.000
_cell.angle_alpha   90.00
_cell.angle_beta   90.00
_cell.angle_gamma   90.00
#
_symmetry.space_group_name_H-M   'P 1'
#
loop_
_entity.id
_entity.type
_entity.pdbx_description
1 polymer ?
#
loop_
_entity_poly.entity_id
_entity_poly.type
_entity_poly.pdbx_seq_one_letter_code
_entity_poly.pdbx_strand_id
1 'polypeptide(L)'
;MLPRRVFYPCHMASHIPFIKSYFPKEIIDTIEFLKDGFAVNDNRISLFEEGKGVLKNLLLFKSFPGSHLKFGIPLTEPYDTSPIQYKDDENYTYMYKNDIYVYMQHLGYYDFFGVPENDFISSCVAYFLKTHEMKYNGNCELTEFDHVEWEEIQAKFHKFVKEEMEKGIERVKEAPTTIPDVFETVKGILPPCPRDPEYSDIAVLVHKFDDKFPLKGNEETYGNLLHWLEIVIKKHAEIIEQYDCWFLPDSEKTHFDAKLVRVFENEERDFVMAYETLLRHDNQSAHDGLKKGIESSSTHKTIRYEEMIKKYGGQDLFKFVICSIPRADRAPIPIPTVNGKYCYFASDVVILVLQDLITMTGLFQHVHADNWNLVHKIFDDFGKDLFIMNESVPFFIDTLKVDHLRQTLPSYLLNVFGPELQKIKGLQDKPVFEPCTCEEIIKYQGLEKAMPDLSDYNLPKLELVFETEACAYQSMEIVQLNALLSKYLEKPAYFVHTQGVCKGVPMTCRICVRKEHMQKAAVDLREKFASIVLEHKKVKEEAERAAAEQAEKAEQAGQAALENPNQPGSSDPPKPKAKPWKKDKKNKKQGPNQGKKKK
;
A
#
# COMPACT_ATOMS: atom_id res chain seq x y z
N MET A 1 25.19 25.08 14.91
CA MET A 1 23.81 25.24 14.42
C MET A 1 23.57 24.12 13.43
N LEU A 2 22.50 23.36 13.59
CA LEU A 2 22.13 22.33 12.62
C LEU A 2 21.81 23.00 11.27
N PRO A 3 22.12 22.38 10.12
CA PRO A 3 21.80 22.94 8.83
C PRO A 3 20.29 22.98 8.63
N ARG A 4 19.72 24.19 8.66
CA ARG A 4 18.31 24.45 8.33
C ARG A 4 18.06 24.05 6.88
N ARG A 5 17.24 23.03 6.63
CA ARG A 5 16.83 22.64 5.28
C ARG A 5 15.50 23.28 4.93
N VAL A 6 15.35 23.75 3.70
CA VAL A 6 14.17 24.52 3.28
C VAL A 6 13.60 23.96 1.99
N PHE A 7 12.27 23.80 1.97
CA PHE A 7 11.52 23.17 0.89
C PHE A 7 10.56 24.19 0.27
N TYR A 8 10.72 24.43 -1.03
CA TYR A 8 9.92 25.34 -1.85
C TYR A 8 9.70 24.75 -3.26
N PRO A 9 8.66 25.19 -4.00
CA PRO A 9 7.49 25.93 -3.53
C PRO A 9 6.40 24.99 -2.97
N CYS A 10 5.57 25.49 -2.05
CA CYS A 10 4.43 24.79 -1.46
C CYS A 10 3.25 25.76 -1.29
N HIS A 11 2.04 25.34 -1.68
CA HIS A 11 0.84 26.12 -1.42
C HIS A 11 0.40 25.88 0.03
N MET A 12 0.85 26.73 0.96
CA MET A 12 0.81 26.42 2.39
C MET A 12 -0.60 26.23 2.96
N ALA A 13 -1.61 26.88 2.39
CA ALA A 13 -3.00 26.69 2.79
C ALA A 13 -3.50 25.26 2.54
N SER A 14 -3.10 24.63 1.43
CA SER A 14 -3.42 23.23 1.13
C SER A 14 -2.36 22.25 1.67
N HIS A 15 -1.11 22.69 1.84
CA HIS A 15 0.02 21.82 2.16
C HIS A 15 0.23 21.52 3.65
N ILE A 16 -0.03 22.47 4.55
CA ILE A 16 0.18 22.27 5.99
C ILE A 16 -0.55 21.02 6.53
N PRO A 17 -1.84 20.78 6.21
CA PRO A 17 -2.56 19.66 6.77
C PRO A 17 -1.95 18.28 6.45
N PHE A 18 -1.57 18.05 5.19
CA PHE A 18 -0.98 16.75 4.83
C PHE A 18 0.49 16.65 5.23
N ILE A 19 1.25 17.75 5.32
CA ILE A 19 2.61 17.75 5.88
C ILE A 19 2.58 17.23 7.32
N LYS A 20 1.62 17.71 8.13
CA LYS A 20 1.42 17.25 9.52
C LYS A 20 0.95 15.80 9.63
N SER A 21 0.35 15.24 8.58
CA SER A 21 -0.07 13.83 8.57
C SER A 21 1.03 12.90 8.05
N TYR A 22 1.86 13.40 7.12
CA TYR A 22 2.94 12.65 6.49
C TYR A 22 4.10 12.41 7.45
N PHE A 23 4.65 13.48 8.03
CA PHE A 23 5.82 13.37 8.89
C PHE A 23 5.49 12.77 10.26
N PRO A 24 6.44 12.06 10.88
CA PRO A 24 6.31 11.66 12.28
C PRO A 24 6.43 12.89 13.19
N LYS A 25 5.90 12.79 14.42
CA LYS A 25 5.81 13.90 15.37
C LYS A 25 7.18 14.54 15.64
N GLU A 26 8.21 13.71 15.73
CA GLU A 26 9.59 14.10 15.98
C GLU A 26 10.13 15.07 14.92
N ILE A 27 9.67 14.96 13.67
CA ILE A 27 10.01 15.90 12.60
C ILE A 27 9.08 17.11 12.65
N ILE A 28 7.76 16.90 12.83
CA ILE A 28 6.75 17.97 12.85
C ILE A 28 7.10 19.05 13.87
N ASP A 29 7.53 18.66 15.06
CA ASP A 29 7.87 19.57 16.16
C ASP A 29 9.09 20.47 15.82
N THR A 30 9.80 20.20 14.73
CA THR A 30 10.95 20.97 14.22
C THR A 30 10.67 21.73 12.92
N ILE A 31 9.44 21.64 12.39
CA ILE A 31 9.04 22.33 11.16
C ILE A 31 8.72 23.79 11.45
N GLU A 32 9.32 24.68 10.67
CA GLU A 32 8.96 26.09 10.58
C GLU A 32 8.22 26.33 9.26
N PHE A 33 6.93 26.65 9.32
CA PHE A 33 6.15 26.99 8.13
C PHE A 33 6.45 28.41 7.67
N LEU A 34 6.82 28.55 6.39
CA LEU A 34 7.18 29.80 5.73
C LEU A 34 6.04 30.21 4.78
N LYS A 35 6.16 31.37 4.12
CA LYS A 35 5.10 31.87 3.22
C LYS A 35 4.80 30.92 2.06
N ASP A 36 5.84 30.43 1.40
CA ASP A 36 5.73 29.62 0.17
C ASP A 36 6.36 28.22 0.34
N GLY A 37 6.60 27.78 1.57
CA GLY A 37 7.42 26.60 1.86
C GLY A 37 7.49 26.26 3.35
N PHE A 38 8.38 25.34 3.69
CA PHE A 38 8.68 25.04 5.10
C PHE A 38 10.17 24.75 5.28
N ALA A 39 10.68 25.04 6.47
CA ALA A 39 12.01 24.65 6.88
C ALA A 39 11.95 23.57 7.96
N VAL A 40 12.97 22.71 8.01
CA VAL A 40 13.11 21.67 9.04
C VAL A 40 14.46 21.84 9.69
N ASN A 41 14.45 21.88 11.03
CA ASN A 41 15.66 21.96 11.85
C ASN A 41 15.95 20.61 12.52
N ASP A 42 15.93 19.55 11.72
CA ASP A 42 16.20 18.19 12.15
C ASP A 42 16.86 17.41 11.03
N ASN A 43 17.97 16.76 11.32
CA ASN A 43 18.77 16.08 10.31
C ASN A 43 18.14 14.77 9.82
N ARG A 44 17.22 14.19 10.60
CA ARG A 44 16.45 13.01 10.21
C ARG A 44 15.56 13.32 9.01
N ILE A 45 15.34 14.58 8.65
CA ILE A 45 14.70 14.96 7.38
C ILE A 45 15.42 14.38 6.16
N SER A 46 16.73 14.12 6.26
CA SER A 46 17.52 13.45 5.21
C SER A 46 16.94 12.10 4.79
N LEU A 47 16.26 11.39 5.69
CA LEU A 47 15.61 10.11 5.39
C LEU A 47 14.49 10.25 4.34
N PHE A 48 13.92 11.44 4.20
CA PHE A 48 12.83 11.73 3.29
C PHE A 48 13.32 12.37 1.97
N GLU A 49 14.61 12.68 1.85
CA GLU A 49 15.19 13.45 0.74
C GLU A 49 15.78 12.63 -0.40
N GLU A 50 15.92 11.31 -0.27
CA GLU A 50 16.50 10.50 -1.37
C GLU A 50 15.53 10.28 -2.53
N GLY A 51 16.06 10.22 -3.76
CA GLY A 51 15.32 9.91 -4.96
C GLY A 51 14.50 11.07 -5.52
N LYS A 52 13.17 10.91 -5.54
CA LYS A 52 12.21 11.80 -6.24
C LYS A 52 11.97 13.15 -5.52
N GLY A 53 12.58 13.34 -4.33
CA GLY A 53 12.49 14.51 -3.48
C GLY A 53 11.29 14.48 -2.51
N VAL A 54 11.45 15.08 -1.32
CA VAL A 54 10.41 15.20 -0.27
C VAL A 54 9.07 15.68 -0.84
N LEU A 55 9.12 16.71 -1.70
CA LEU A 55 7.93 17.30 -2.30
C LEU A 55 7.16 16.27 -3.14
N LYS A 56 7.84 15.45 -3.94
CA LYS A 56 7.17 14.44 -4.76
C LYS A 56 6.50 13.36 -3.92
N ASN A 57 7.12 12.95 -2.81
CA ASN A 57 6.51 12.02 -1.87
C ASN A 57 5.29 12.62 -1.16
N LEU A 58 5.35 13.89 -0.80
CA LEU A 58 4.22 14.62 -0.24
C LEU A 58 3.06 14.73 -1.24
N LEU A 59 3.36 15.08 -2.50
CA LEU A 59 2.37 15.14 -3.58
C LEU A 59 1.75 13.76 -3.83
N LEU A 60 2.54 12.70 -3.78
CA LEU A 60 2.02 11.32 -3.92
C LEU A 60 1.13 10.95 -2.73
N PHE A 61 1.57 11.25 -1.50
CA PHE A 61 0.84 10.92 -0.27
C PHE A 61 -0.55 11.57 -0.20
N LYS A 62 -0.71 12.78 -0.75
CA LYS A 62 -2.02 13.46 -0.78
C LYS A 62 -2.90 13.10 -1.97
N SER A 63 -2.38 12.38 -2.98
CA SER A 63 -3.10 12.11 -4.23
C SER A 63 -4.03 10.89 -4.16
N PHE A 64 -4.72 10.69 -3.03
CA PHE A 64 -5.78 9.68 -2.93
C PHE A 64 -7.17 10.36 -3.05
N PRO A 65 -8.20 9.63 -3.53
CA PRO A 65 -9.54 10.17 -3.72
C PRO A 65 -10.12 10.78 -2.43
N GLY A 66 -10.68 12.00 -2.52
CA GLY A 66 -11.27 12.70 -1.38
C GLY A 66 -10.27 13.22 -0.33
N SER A 67 -8.97 13.27 -0.64
CA SER A 67 -7.94 13.69 0.32
C SER A 67 -8.14 15.08 0.91
N HIS A 68 -8.65 16.02 0.12
CA HIS A 68 -8.95 17.37 0.57
C HIS A 68 -10.03 17.38 1.67
N LEU A 69 -11.01 16.46 1.65
CA LEU A 69 -11.97 16.27 2.74
C LEU A 69 -11.26 15.69 3.98
N LYS A 70 -10.48 14.61 3.80
CA LYS A 70 -9.75 13.94 4.89
C LYS A 70 -8.83 14.92 5.64
N PHE A 71 -8.13 15.78 4.91
CA PHE A 71 -7.19 16.73 5.48
C PHE A 71 -7.82 18.07 5.90
N GLY A 72 -9.11 18.27 5.65
CA GLY A 72 -9.78 19.52 5.99
C GLY A 72 -9.24 20.72 5.22
N ILE A 73 -8.86 20.53 3.95
CA ILE A 73 -8.45 21.62 3.06
C ILE A 73 -9.65 22.56 2.85
N PRO A 74 -9.44 23.90 2.88
CA PRO A 74 -10.50 24.87 2.60
C PRO A 74 -11.18 24.63 1.24
N LEU A 75 -12.44 25.03 1.12
CA LEU A 75 -13.24 24.79 -0.08
C LEU A 75 -12.75 25.61 -1.26
N THR A 76 -12.25 26.83 -1.02
CA THR A 76 -11.73 27.72 -2.07
C THR A 76 -10.34 27.37 -2.57
N GLU A 77 -9.65 26.43 -1.94
CA GLU A 77 -8.32 26.01 -2.39
C GLU A 77 -8.46 25.09 -3.62
N PRO A 78 -7.80 25.35 -4.74
CA PRO A 78 -7.89 24.47 -5.91
C PRO A 78 -7.47 23.03 -5.61
N TYR A 79 -8.06 22.06 -6.33
CA TYR A 79 -7.52 20.70 -6.40
C TYR A 79 -6.09 20.75 -6.92
N ASP A 80 -5.20 20.10 -6.18
CA ASP A 80 -3.77 20.07 -6.45
C ASP A 80 -3.23 18.62 -6.43
N THR A 81 -4.13 17.64 -6.50
CA THR A 81 -3.85 16.19 -6.53
C THR A 81 -3.63 15.69 -7.95
N SER A 82 -2.94 14.56 -8.10
CA SER A 82 -2.82 13.87 -9.39
C SER A 82 -3.84 12.73 -9.47
N PRO A 83 -4.82 12.79 -10.40
CA PRO A 83 -5.78 11.69 -10.62
C PRO A 83 -5.09 10.35 -10.84
N ILE A 84 -5.64 9.28 -10.26
CA ILE A 84 -5.12 7.93 -10.45
C ILE A 84 -6.05 7.15 -11.37
N GLN A 85 -5.48 6.60 -12.45
CA GLN A 85 -6.17 5.72 -13.38
C GLN A 85 -5.84 4.27 -13.08
N TYR A 86 -6.87 3.44 -13.16
CA TYR A 86 -6.81 1.99 -12.97
C TYR A 86 -7.23 1.29 -14.27
N LYS A 87 -6.92 0.00 -14.36
CA LYS A 87 -7.30 -0.82 -15.50
C LYS A 87 -7.96 -2.11 -15.06
N ASP A 88 -8.86 -2.62 -15.88
CA ASP A 88 -9.24 -4.03 -15.82
C ASP A 88 -8.32 -4.89 -16.72
N ASP A 89 -8.62 -6.18 -16.81
CA ASP A 89 -7.86 -7.12 -17.62
C ASP A 89 -8.08 -6.94 -19.13
N GLU A 90 -9.17 -6.28 -19.52
CA GLU A 90 -9.48 -5.89 -20.90
C GLU A 90 -8.85 -4.53 -21.29
N ASN A 91 -8.11 -3.90 -20.37
CA ASN A 91 -7.48 -2.57 -20.48
C ASN A 91 -8.45 -1.37 -20.56
N TYR A 92 -9.72 -1.52 -20.16
CA TYR A 92 -10.59 -0.37 -19.95
C TYR A 92 -10.07 0.47 -18.79
N THR A 93 -10.19 1.79 -18.91
CA THR A 93 -9.69 2.73 -17.91
C THR A 93 -10.77 3.03 -16.90
N TYR A 94 -10.41 3.00 -15.61
CA TYR A 94 -11.30 3.36 -14.50
C TYR A 94 -10.67 4.45 -13.66
N MET A 95 -11.51 5.29 -13.05
CA MET A 95 -11.10 6.37 -12.16
C MET A 95 -12.13 6.55 -11.04
N TYR A 96 -11.70 7.05 -9.88
CA TYR A 96 -12.65 7.50 -8.88
C TYR A 96 -13.33 8.78 -9.35
N LYS A 97 -14.65 8.88 -9.17
CA LYS A 97 -15.39 10.10 -9.53
C LYS A 97 -14.85 11.36 -8.85
N ASN A 98 -14.34 11.23 -7.62
CA ASN A 98 -13.62 12.30 -6.90
C ASN A 98 -12.44 12.87 -7.72
N ASP A 99 -11.71 12.01 -8.42
CA ASP A 99 -10.54 12.41 -9.22
C ASP A 99 -10.97 13.08 -10.55
N ILE A 100 -12.18 12.81 -11.05
CA ILE A 100 -12.72 13.47 -12.25
C ILE A 100 -12.96 14.96 -12.00
N TYR A 101 -13.34 15.36 -10.77
CA TYR A 101 -13.45 16.78 -10.40
C TYR A 101 -12.13 17.56 -10.56
N VAL A 102 -10.99 16.88 -10.42
CA VAL A 102 -9.67 17.49 -10.66
C VAL A 102 -9.55 17.90 -12.13
N TYR A 103 -9.95 17.02 -13.06
CA TYR A 103 -9.97 17.37 -14.48
C TYR A 103 -10.98 18.47 -14.79
N MET A 104 -12.14 18.43 -14.13
CA MET A 104 -13.20 19.44 -14.30
C MET A 104 -12.70 20.83 -13.93
N GLN A 105 -11.94 20.98 -12.85
CA GLN A 105 -11.36 22.27 -12.43
C GLN A 105 -10.48 22.89 -13.52
N HIS A 106 -9.75 22.08 -14.30
CA HIS A 106 -8.84 22.56 -15.33
C HIS A 106 -9.55 23.12 -16.56
N LEU A 107 -10.88 22.94 -16.70
CA LEU A 107 -11.65 23.63 -17.75
C LEU A 107 -11.75 25.14 -17.50
N GLY A 108 -11.63 25.59 -16.25
CA GLY A 108 -11.86 26.98 -15.85
C GLY A 108 -10.67 27.93 -15.95
N TYR A 109 -9.56 27.55 -16.60
CA TYR A 109 -8.38 28.41 -16.74
C TYR A 109 -8.39 29.16 -18.07
N TYR A 110 -8.22 30.48 -18.05
CA TYR A 110 -8.33 31.30 -19.27
C TYR A 110 -7.18 32.29 -19.46
N ASP A 111 -6.55 32.24 -20.63
CA ASP A 111 -5.39 33.09 -20.95
C ASP A 111 -5.70 34.60 -21.04
N PHE A 112 -6.98 34.98 -21.15
CA PHE A 112 -7.37 36.40 -21.27
C PHE A 112 -7.46 37.14 -19.94
N PHE A 113 -7.48 36.42 -18.82
CA PHE A 113 -7.48 37.02 -17.48
C PHE A 113 -6.06 37.18 -16.94
N GLY A 114 -5.87 38.18 -16.09
CA GLY A 114 -4.67 38.27 -15.26
C GLY A 114 -4.59 37.11 -14.26
N VAL A 115 -3.41 36.94 -13.66
CA VAL A 115 -3.18 35.90 -12.64
C VAL A 115 -4.14 36.05 -11.45
N PRO A 116 -4.34 37.25 -10.85
CA PRO A 116 -5.27 37.40 -9.72
C PRO A 116 -6.71 37.00 -10.05
N GLU A 117 -7.20 37.35 -11.23
CA GLU A 117 -8.56 37.08 -11.68
C GLU A 117 -8.77 35.58 -11.94
N ASN A 118 -7.81 34.93 -12.60
CA ASN A 118 -7.82 33.48 -12.79
C ASN A 118 -7.77 32.72 -11.45
N ASP A 119 -6.94 33.17 -10.50
CA ASP A 119 -6.87 32.58 -9.16
C ASP A 119 -8.22 32.70 -8.44
N PHE A 120 -8.91 33.84 -8.57
CA PHE A 120 -10.22 34.07 -7.97
C PHE A 120 -11.30 33.17 -8.57
N ILE A 121 -11.39 33.09 -9.91
CA ILE A 121 -12.33 32.20 -10.61
C ILE A 121 -12.03 30.74 -10.23
N SER A 122 -10.77 30.32 -10.31
CA SER A 122 -10.36 28.95 -9.99
C SER A 122 -10.74 28.57 -8.56
N SER A 123 -10.59 29.49 -7.60
CA SER A 123 -10.98 29.29 -6.21
C SER A 123 -12.50 29.13 -6.03
N CYS A 124 -13.30 29.91 -6.77
CA CYS A 124 -14.76 29.78 -6.74
C CYS A 124 -15.24 28.49 -7.43
N VAL A 125 -14.59 28.09 -8.53
CA VAL A 125 -14.82 26.80 -9.19
C VAL A 125 -14.48 25.65 -8.25
N ALA A 126 -13.36 25.73 -7.52
CA ALA A 126 -12.99 24.72 -6.52
C ALA A 126 -14.05 24.59 -5.43
N TYR A 127 -14.58 25.71 -4.93
CA TYR A 127 -15.68 25.72 -3.95
C TYR A 127 -16.93 25.02 -4.51
N PHE A 128 -17.33 25.36 -5.74
CA PHE A 128 -18.47 24.75 -6.42
C PHE A 128 -18.29 23.24 -6.58
N LEU A 129 -17.16 22.79 -7.13
CA LEU A 129 -16.89 21.38 -7.40
C LEU A 129 -16.82 20.55 -6.12
N LYS A 130 -16.15 21.05 -5.06
CA LYS A 130 -16.12 20.39 -3.76
C LYS A 130 -17.50 20.32 -3.10
N THR A 131 -18.35 21.31 -3.32
CA THR A 131 -19.74 21.27 -2.84
C THR A 131 -20.53 20.17 -3.54
N HIS A 132 -20.32 19.96 -4.83
CA HIS A 132 -20.89 18.82 -5.56
C HIS A 132 -20.30 17.48 -5.09
N GLU A 133 -18.99 17.41 -4.87
CA GLU A 133 -18.31 16.22 -4.35
C GLU A 133 -18.80 15.81 -2.94
N MET A 134 -19.35 16.74 -2.15
CA MET A 134 -19.94 16.39 -0.86
C MET A 134 -21.20 15.54 -0.96
N LYS A 135 -21.86 15.45 -2.13
CA LYS A 135 -23.00 14.55 -2.35
C LYS A 135 -22.65 13.09 -2.12
N TYR A 136 -21.37 12.72 -2.29
CA TYR A 136 -20.87 11.38 -2.01
C TYR A 136 -20.81 11.03 -0.51
N ASN A 137 -20.97 12.02 0.38
CA ASN A 137 -20.91 11.84 1.84
C ASN A 137 -19.63 11.09 2.30
N GLY A 138 -18.50 11.42 1.68
CA GLY A 138 -17.19 10.80 1.95
C GLY A 138 -16.95 9.47 1.23
N ASN A 139 -17.93 8.90 0.52
CA ASN A 139 -17.71 7.71 -0.30
C ASN A 139 -16.85 8.03 -1.52
N CYS A 140 -16.09 7.03 -1.97
CA CYS A 140 -15.34 7.10 -3.22
C CYS A 140 -15.81 5.97 -4.14
N GLU A 141 -16.42 6.35 -5.26
CA GLU A 141 -16.98 5.43 -6.25
C GLU A 141 -16.08 5.40 -7.49
N LEU A 142 -15.77 4.19 -7.99
CA LEU A 142 -15.09 4.03 -9.28
C LEU A 142 -16.10 4.02 -10.41
N THR A 143 -15.71 4.62 -11.54
CA THR A 143 -16.43 4.55 -12.80
C THR A 143 -15.45 4.25 -13.92
N GLU A 144 -15.95 3.67 -15.01
CA GLU A 144 -15.23 3.64 -16.28
C GLU A 144 -15.02 5.09 -16.77
N PHE A 145 -13.84 5.36 -17.30
CA PHE A 145 -13.42 6.68 -17.77
C PHE A 145 -12.98 6.58 -19.22
N ASP A 146 -13.78 7.15 -20.12
CA ASP A 146 -13.49 7.21 -21.55
C ASP A 146 -12.76 8.52 -21.88
N HIS A 147 -11.49 8.40 -22.28
CA HIS A 147 -10.66 9.53 -22.69
C HIS A 147 -11.21 10.26 -23.91
N VAL A 148 -11.82 9.55 -24.85
CA VAL A 148 -12.40 10.15 -26.06
C VAL A 148 -13.61 11.01 -25.69
N GLU A 149 -14.49 10.50 -24.85
CA GLU A 149 -15.65 11.26 -24.36
C GLU A 149 -15.20 12.47 -23.54
N TRP A 150 -14.16 12.35 -22.71
CA TRP A 150 -13.59 13.48 -21.98
C TRP A 150 -12.99 14.55 -22.92
N GLU A 151 -12.25 14.15 -23.95
CA GLU A 151 -11.72 15.07 -24.97
C GLU A 151 -12.86 15.82 -25.69
N GLU A 152 -13.99 15.16 -25.95
CA GLU A 152 -15.16 15.83 -26.50
C GLU A 152 -15.77 16.87 -25.56
N ILE A 153 -15.86 16.57 -24.25
CA ILE A 153 -16.31 17.53 -23.24
C ILE A 153 -15.39 18.74 -23.23
N GLN A 154 -14.08 18.52 -23.20
CA GLN A 154 -13.09 19.59 -23.27
C GLN A 154 -13.29 20.43 -24.53
N ALA A 155 -13.40 19.82 -25.71
CA ALA A 155 -13.59 20.55 -26.96
C ALA A 155 -14.88 21.38 -26.98
N LYS A 156 -15.99 20.82 -26.48
CA LYS A 156 -17.29 21.52 -26.34
C LYS A 156 -17.16 22.72 -25.39
N PHE A 157 -16.45 22.57 -24.28
CA PHE A 157 -16.22 23.64 -23.32
C PHE A 157 -15.37 24.77 -23.91
N HIS A 158 -14.25 24.46 -24.55
CA HIS A 158 -13.39 25.46 -25.19
C HIS A 158 -14.12 26.22 -26.31
N LYS A 159 -14.93 25.50 -27.11
CA LYS A 159 -15.77 26.12 -28.13
C LYS A 159 -16.77 27.11 -27.51
N PHE A 160 -17.45 26.69 -26.44
CA PHE A 160 -18.38 27.55 -25.71
C PHE A 160 -17.71 28.82 -25.19
N VAL A 161 -16.55 28.69 -24.53
CA VAL A 161 -15.78 29.83 -24.01
C VAL A 161 -15.44 30.81 -25.13
N LYS A 162 -14.98 30.29 -26.28
CA LYS A 162 -14.65 31.11 -27.44
C LYS A 162 -15.87 31.88 -27.96
N GLU A 163 -17.02 31.21 -28.08
CA GLU A 163 -18.26 31.83 -28.54
C GLU A 163 -18.76 32.92 -27.57
N GLU A 164 -18.68 32.69 -26.26
CA GLU A 164 -19.02 33.70 -25.24
C GLU A 164 -18.06 34.89 -25.27
N MET A 165 -16.76 34.67 -25.52
CA MET A 165 -15.81 35.76 -25.72
C MET A 165 -16.11 36.58 -26.98
N GLU A 166 -16.49 35.94 -28.09
CA GLU A 166 -16.79 36.60 -29.36
C GLU A 166 -18.07 37.46 -29.29
N LYS A 167 -19.05 37.07 -28.46
CA LYS A 167 -20.23 37.90 -28.17
C LYS A 167 -19.85 39.23 -27.50
N GLY A 168 -18.66 39.29 -26.90
CA GLY A 168 -18.24 40.35 -26.01
C GLY A 168 -18.97 40.23 -24.68
N ILE A 169 -18.29 40.59 -23.59
CA ILE A 169 -18.97 40.77 -22.31
C ILE A 169 -19.89 41.97 -22.50
N GLU A 170 -21.21 41.76 -22.63
CA GLU A 170 -22.16 42.85 -22.50
C GLU A 170 -21.83 43.54 -21.18
N ARG A 171 -21.42 44.83 -21.24
CA ARG A 171 -21.03 45.59 -20.06
C ARG A 171 -22.03 45.33 -18.95
N VAL A 172 -21.55 44.78 -17.84
CA VAL A 172 -22.41 44.44 -16.70
C VAL A 172 -23.24 45.67 -16.35
N LYS A 173 -24.57 45.48 -16.33
CA LYS A 173 -25.52 46.60 -16.20
C LYS A 173 -25.32 47.39 -14.91
N GLU A 174 -24.80 46.74 -13.86
CA GLU A 174 -24.47 47.34 -12.57
C GLU A 174 -23.17 46.72 -12.03
N ALA A 175 -22.05 47.46 -12.08
CA ALA A 175 -20.80 47.05 -11.45
C ALA A 175 -20.93 47.10 -9.93
N PRO A 176 -20.30 46.16 -9.18
CA PRO A 176 -20.33 46.19 -7.72
C PRO A 176 -19.64 47.46 -7.21
N THR A 177 -20.23 48.08 -6.18
CA THR A 177 -19.72 49.34 -5.61
C THR A 177 -19.01 49.13 -4.29
N THR A 178 -19.30 48.02 -3.61
CA THR A 178 -18.72 47.66 -2.31
C THR A 178 -18.31 46.19 -2.28
N ILE A 179 -17.38 45.84 -1.39
CA ILE A 179 -16.97 44.45 -1.16
C ILE A 179 -18.12 43.55 -0.68
N PRO A 180 -19.03 44.01 0.20
CA PRO A 180 -20.28 43.29 0.48
C PRO A 180 -21.09 42.96 -0.78
N ASP A 181 -21.19 43.86 -1.76
CA ASP A 181 -21.91 43.58 -3.02
C ASP A 181 -21.25 42.44 -3.81
N VAL A 182 -19.91 42.43 -3.86
CA VAL A 182 -19.13 41.35 -4.49
C VAL A 182 -19.42 40.02 -3.79
N PHE A 183 -19.34 39.99 -2.45
CA PHE A 183 -19.61 38.80 -1.66
C PHE A 183 -21.03 38.24 -1.88
N GLU A 184 -22.05 39.09 -1.81
CA GLU A 184 -23.45 38.66 -2.02
C GLU A 184 -23.68 38.19 -3.46
N THR A 185 -23.01 38.78 -4.45
CA THR A 185 -23.08 38.32 -5.84
C THR A 185 -22.46 36.93 -6.00
N VAL A 186 -21.25 36.69 -5.46
CA VAL A 186 -20.60 35.37 -5.50
C VAL A 186 -21.45 34.32 -4.77
N LYS A 187 -21.99 34.68 -3.61
CA LYS A 187 -22.90 33.83 -2.84
C LYS A 187 -24.18 33.47 -3.62
N GLY A 188 -24.71 34.39 -4.42
CA GLY A 188 -25.84 34.15 -5.31
C GLY A 188 -25.52 33.22 -6.49
N ILE A 189 -24.26 33.15 -6.91
CA ILE A 189 -23.79 32.26 -7.99
C ILE A 189 -23.51 30.84 -7.46
N LEU A 190 -22.91 30.73 -6.27
CA LEU A 190 -22.42 29.45 -5.72
C LEU A 190 -23.47 28.72 -4.87
N PRO A 191 -23.55 27.37 -4.97
CA PRO A 191 -24.48 26.59 -4.18
C PRO A 191 -24.14 26.63 -2.68
N PRO A 192 -25.13 26.46 -1.78
CA PRO A 192 -24.87 26.37 -0.35
C PRO A 192 -24.09 25.09 -0.03
N CYS A 193 -23.07 25.21 0.82
CA CYS A 193 -22.22 24.09 1.20
C CYS A 193 -22.46 23.70 2.67
N PRO A 194 -22.75 22.42 2.99
CA PRO A 194 -22.96 22.01 4.39
C PRO A 194 -21.73 22.21 5.31
N ARG A 195 -20.52 22.24 4.74
CA ARG A 195 -19.27 22.51 5.49
C ARG A 195 -19.01 24.00 5.71
N ASP A 196 -19.67 24.87 4.95
CA ASP A 196 -19.53 26.31 5.03
C ASP A 196 -20.88 27.01 4.77
N PRO A 197 -21.87 26.84 5.66
CA PRO A 197 -23.22 27.37 5.45
C PRO A 197 -23.27 28.90 5.39
N GLU A 198 -22.29 29.56 5.99
CA GLU A 198 -22.17 31.03 6.03
C GLU A 198 -21.24 31.59 4.95
N TYR A 199 -20.69 30.74 4.07
CA TYR A 199 -19.76 31.15 3.00
C TYR A 199 -18.51 31.86 3.54
N SER A 200 -18.00 31.43 4.69
CA SER A 200 -16.83 31.98 5.36
C SER A 200 -15.56 31.88 4.50
N ASP A 201 -15.36 30.77 3.79
CA ASP A 201 -14.20 30.59 2.90
C ASP A 201 -14.27 31.58 1.73
N ILE A 202 -15.47 31.83 1.20
CA ILE A 202 -15.72 32.82 0.14
C ILE A 202 -15.50 34.25 0.64
N ALA A 203 -15.96 34.58 1.85
CA ALA A 203 -15.71 35.89 2.44
C ALA A 203 -14.21 36.17 2.56
N VAL A 204 -13.43 35.19 3.04
CA VAL A 204 -11.97 35.28 3.11
C VAL A 204 -11.34 35.43 1.71
N LEU A 205 -11.82 34.67 0.72
CA LEU A 205 -11.35 34.76 -0.65
C LEU A 205 -11.57 36.16 -1.25
N VAL A 206 -12.77 36.72 -1.10
CA VAL A 206 -13.11 38.06 -1.62
C VAL A 206 -12.22 39.13 -1.00
N HIS A 207 -12.02 39.11 0.32
CA HIS A 207 -11.12 40.06 0.99
C HIS A 207 -9.66 39.90 0.53
N LYS A 208 -9.18 38.65 0.41
CA LYS A 208 -7.82 38.38 -0.07
C LYS A 208 -7.61 38.84 -1.53
N PHE A 209 -8.66 38.79 -2.34
CA PHE A 209 -8.64 39.32 -3.70
C PHE A 209 -8.59 40.84 -3.71
N ASP A 210 -9.44 41.52 -2.94
CA ASP A 210 -9.45 42.99 -2.79
C ASP A 210 -8.11 43.55 -2.27
N ASP A 211 -7.49 42.88 -1.29
CA ASP A 211 -6.17 43.26 -0.77
C ASP A 211 -5.08 43.28 -1.86
N LYS A 212 -5.19 42.40 -2.86
CA LYS A 212 -4.24 42.31 -3.98
C LYS A 212 -4.67 43.16 -5.18
N PHE A 213 -5.96 43.29 -5.40
CA PHE A 213 -6.59 43.95 -6.54
C PHE A 213 -7.80 44.76 -6.07
N PRO A 214 -7.58 45.99 -5.56
CA PRO A 214 -8.63 46.75 -4.89
C PRO A 214 -9.82 47.07 -5.79
N LEU A 215 -11.04 46.93 -5.28
CA LEU A 215 -12.27 47.26 -6.01
C LEU A 215 -12.30 48.72 -6.48
N LYS A 216 -11.80 49.64 -5.64
CA LYS A 216 -11.81 51.07 -5.93
C LYS A 216 -10.97 51.38 -7.18
N GLY A 217 -11.64 51.83 -8.24
CA GLY A 217 -11.03 52.09 -9.55
C GLY A 217 -10.96 50.90 -10.49
N ASN A 218 -11.47 49.73 -10.06
CA ASN A 218 -11.55 48.49 -10.85
C ASN A 218 -12.97 47.92 -10.89
N GLU A 219 -14.00 48.73 -10.66
CA GLU A 219 -15.39 48.30 -10.50
C GLU A 219 -15.89 47.55 -11.76
N GLU A 220 -15.58 48.04 -12.96
CA GLU A 220 -15.93 47.37 -14.22
C GLU A 220 -15.26 46.00 -14.36
N THR A 221 -13.99 45.88 -13.94
CA THR A 221 -13.26 44.60 -13.96
C THR A 221 -13.91 43.59 -13.02
N TYR A 222 -14.31 44.01 -11.81
CA TYR A 222 -15.06 43.15 -10.89
C TYR A 222 -16.41 42.74 -11.47
N GLY A 223 -17.13 43.64 -12.12
CA GLY A 223 -18.37 43.30 -12.82
C GLY A 223 -18.14 42.20 -13.86
N ASN A 224 -17.18 42.40 -14.75
CA ASN A 224 -16.84 41.43 -15.80
C ASN A 224 -16.39 40.08 -15.22
N LEU A 225 -15.62 40.10 -14.13
CA LEU A 225 -15.17 38.90 -13.40
C LEU A 225 -16.34 38.10 -12.85
N LEU A 226 -17.30 38.76 -12.20
CA LEU A 226 -18.48 38.12 -11.61
C LEU A 226 -19.42 37.54 -12.69
N HIS A 227 -19.59 38.27 -13.78
CA HIS A 227 -20.37 37.78 -14.93
C HIS A 227 -19.74 36.53 -15.54
N TRP A 228 -18.42 36.54 -15.72
CA TRP A 228 -17.70 35.35 -16.20
C TRP A 228 -17.80 34.19 -15.23
N LEU A 229 -17.66 34.44 -13.93
CA LEU A 229 -17.84 33.41 -12.92
C LEU A 229 -19.23 32.75 -13.04
N GLU A 230 -20.29 33.55 -13.21
CA GLU A 230 -21.64 33.03 -13.41
C GLU A 230 -21.74 32.11 -14.65
N ILE A 231 -21.19 32.54 -15.79
CA ILE A 231 -21.17 31.75 -17.03
C ILE A 231 -20.44 30.41 -16.82
N VAL A 232 -19.26 30.47 -16.19
CA VAL A 232 -18.41 29.29 -15.96
C VAL A 232 -19.09 28.30 -15.03
N ILE A 233 -19.64 28.77 -13.91
CA ILE A 233 -20.34 27.90 -12.94
C ILE A 233 -21.57 27.25 -13.57
N LYS A 234 -22.38 28.01 -14.34
CA LYS A 234 -23.50 27.43 -15.10
C LYS A 234 -23.04 26.33 -16.05
N LYS A 235 -21.94 26.56 -16.78
CA LYS A 235 -21.44 25.55 -17.72
C LYS A 235 -20.92 24.29 -17.02
N HIS A 236 -20.28 24.44 -15.86
CA HIS A 236 -19.87 23.30 -15.05
C HIS A 236 -21.08 22.51 -14.54
N ALA A 237 -22.14 23.20 -14.08
CA ALA A 237 -23.37 22.56 -13.66
C ALA A 237 -24.04 21.76 -14.79
N GLU A 238 -24.12 22.33 -16.00
CA GLU A 238 -24.65 21.64 -17.18
C GLU A 238 -23.89 20.34 -17.49
N ILE A 239 -22.55 20.36 -17.42
CA ILE A 239 -21.72 19.17 -17.67
C ILE A 239 -21.96 18.11 -16.59
N ILE A 240 -22.03 18.52 -15.31
CA ILE A 240 -22.30 17.58 -14.21
C ILE A 240 -23.67 16.91 -14.38
N GLU A 241 -24.69 17.66 -14.83
CA GLU A 241 -26.03 17.13 -15.08
C GLU A 241 -26.07 16.22 -16.32
N GLN A 242 -25.37 16.58 -17.39
CA GLN A 242 -25.34 15.81 -18.63
C GLN A 242 -24.57 14.49 -18.49
N TYR A 243 -23.50 14.48 -17.69
CA TYR A 243 -22.60 13.34 -17.48
C TYR A 243 -22.73 12.80 -16.05
N ASP A 244 -23.96 12.55 -15.62
CA ASP A 244 -24.29 12.09 -14.26
C ASP A 244 -23.51 10.82 -13.84
N CYS A 245 -23.16 9.98 -14.81
CA CYS A 245 -22.42 8.75 -14.60
C CYS A 245 -21.03 9.00 -13.96
N TRP A 246 -20.41 10.13 -14.25
CA TRP A 246 -19.08 10.53 -13.79
C TRP A 246 -19.11 11.44 -12.57
N PHE A 247 -20.19 12.18 -12.35
CA PHE A 247 -20.23 13.23 -11.33
C PHE A 247 -21.26 13.03 -10.23
N LEU A 248 -22.30 12.21 -10.41
CA LEU A 248 -23.29 11.96 -9.37
C LEU A 248 -23.07 10.61 -8.66
N PRO A 249 -23.40 10.51 -7.36
CA PRO A 249 -23.36 9.26 -6.61
C PRO A 249 -24.21 8.16 -7.25
N ASP A 250 -23.77 6.92 -7.15
CA ASP A 250 -24.51 5.78 -7.71
C ASP A 250 -25.87 5.58 -7.03
N SER A 251 -26.03 6.04 -5.78
CA SER A 251 -27.32 6.08 -5.08
C SER A 251 -28.37 6.97 -5.75
N GLU A 252 -27.95 7.91 -6.59
CA GLU A 252 -28.83 8.80 -7.35
C GLU A 252 -29.16 8.23 -8.74
N LYS A 253 -28.54 7.10 -9.15
CA LYS A 253 -28.74 6.47 -10.46
C LYS A 253 -29.85 5.42 -10.42
N THR A 254 -30.63 5.35 -11.50
CA THR A 254 -31.64 4.29 -11.72
C THR A 254 -31.02 2.98 -12.22
N HIS A 255 -29.83 3.04 -12.83
CA HIS A 255 -29.06 1.91 -13.35
C HIS A 255 -27.62 2.00 -12.88
N PHE A 256 -27.26 1.16 -11.90
CA PHE A 256 -25.90 1.02 -11.39
C PHE A 256 -25.31 -0.29 -11.89
N ASP A 257 -24.08 -0.27 -12.40
CA ASP A 257 -23.35 -1.49 -12.72
C ASP A 257 -22.84 -2.11 -11.40
N ALA A 258 -23.70 -2.92 -10.78
CA ALA A 258 -23.61 -3.39 -9.40
C ALA A 258 -22.40 -4.27 -9.06
N LYS A 259 -21.42 -4.41 -9.96
CA LYS A 259 -20.54 -5.56 -10.05
C LYS A 259 -19.04 -5.22 -10.12
N LEU A 260 -18.65 -3.94 -10.01
CA LEU A 260 -17.24 -3.54 -10.01
C LEU A 260 -16.54 -3.94 -8.70
N VAL A 261 -15.52 -4.80 -8.74
CA VAL A 261 -14.74 -5.22 -7.57
C VAL A 261 -13.27 -4.85 -7.76
N ARG A 262 -12.69 -4.17 -6.75
CA ARG A 262 -11.25 -3.85 -6.76
C ARG A 262 -10.42 -5.08 -6.40
N VAL A 263 -9.44 -5.39 -7.23
CA VAL A 263 -8.43 -6.42 -7.00
C VAL A 263 -7.12 -5.73 -6.64
N PHE A 264 -6.65 -5.94 -5.42
CA PHE A 264 -5.40 -5.38 -4.94
C PHE A 264 -4.25 -6.31 -5.26
N GLU A 265 -3.30 -5.82 -6.05
CA GLU A 265 -2.08 -6.55 -6.38
C GLU A 265 -0.98 -6.28 -5.35
N ASN A 266 -0.37 -7.35 -4.86
CA ASN A 266 0.81 -7.29 -4.02
C ASN A 266 1.79 -8.42 -4.36
N GLU A 267 2.71 -8.14 -5.28
CA GLU A 267 3.75 -9.05 -5.77
C GLU A 267 3.20 -10.37 -6.32
N GLU A 268 3.05 -11.38 -5.47
CA GLU A 268 2.59 -12.73 -5.83
C GLU A 268 1.17 -13.01 -5.31
N ARG A 269 0.47 -11.99 -4.82
CA ARG A 269 -0.82 -12.17 -4.15
C ARG A 269 -1.81 -11.10 -4.57
N ASP A 270 -2.89 -11.55 -5.17
CA ASP A 270 -4.02 -10.72 -5.52
C ASP A 270 -5.18 -11.03 -4.58
N PHE A 271 -5.83 -9.98 -4.09
CA PHE A 271 -6.90 -10.12 -3.12
C PHE A 271 -7.90 -8.99 -3.23
N VAL A 272 -9.12 -9.26 -2.80
CA VAL A 272 -10.24 -8.30 -2.84
C VAL A 272 -10.68 -7.99 -1.41
N MET A 273 -11.22 -6.80 -1.17
CA MET A 273 -11.87 -6.51 0.11
C MET A 273 -13.15 -7.36 0.24
N ALA A 274 -13.25 -8.16 1.30
CA ALA A 274 -14.34 -9.12 1.45
C ALA A 274 -15.71 -8.45 1.43
N TYR A 275 -15.83 -7.27 2.04
CA TYR A 275 -17.08 -6.53 2.10
C TYR A 275 -17.53 -6.00 0.74
N GLU A 276 -16.59 -5.53 -0.07
CA GLU A 276 -16.86 -5.07 -1.44
C GLU A 276 -17.45 -6.16 -2.31
N THR A 277 -16.95 -7.38 -2.16
CA THR A 277 -17.49 -8.55 -2.87
C THR A 277 -18.87 -8.91 -2.36
N LEU A 278 -19.07 -8.87 -1.03
CA LEU A 278 -20.33 -9.27 -0.42
C LEU A 278 -21.46 -8.28 -0.72
N LEU A 279 -21.20 -6.97 -0.67
CA LEU A 279 -22.16 -5.91 -1.05
C LEU A 279 -22.72 -6.07 -2.46
N ARG A 280 -21.93 -6.68 -3.34
CA ARG A 280 -22.25 -6.83 -4.77
C ARG A 280 -22.85 -8.19 -5.12
N HIS A 281 -23.07 -9.03 -4.11
CA HIS A 281 -23.71 -10.34 -4.25
C HIS A 281 -25.13 -10.30 -3.68
N ASP A 282 -26.12 -10.83 -4.41
CA ASP A 282 -27.57 -10.72 -4.13
C ASP A 282 -28.08 -11.36 -2.81
N ASN A 283 -27.22 -11.81 -1.91
CA ASN A 283 -27.63 -12.50 -0.69
C ASN A 283 -27.84 -11.54 0.50
N GLN A 284 -28.92 -10.75 0.48
CA GLN A 284 -29.29 -9.72 1.48
C GLN A 284 -29.10 -10.13 2.95
N SER A 285 -29.38 -11.38 3.33
CA SER A 285 -29.27 -11.84 4.73
C SER A 285 -27.82 -11.90 5.27
N ALA A 286 -26.83 -12.07 4.38
CA ALA A 286 -25.42 -12.08 4.76
C ALA A 286 -24.86 -10.65 4.98
N HIS A 287 -25.52 -9.62 4.45
CA HIS A 287 -25.04 -8.23 4.49
C HIS A 287 -25.16 -7.62 5.88
N ASP A 288 -26.28 -7.81 6.58
CA ASP A 288 -26.55 -7.11 7.86
C ASP A 288 -25.62 -7.55 9.00
N GLY A 289 -25.37 -8.87 9.11
CA GLY A 289 -24.45 -9.42 10.12
C GLY A 289 -23.00 -9.03 9.86
N LEU A 290 -22.62 -8.99 8.58
CA LEU A 290 -21.27 -8.63 8.17
C LEU A 290 -21.02 -7.11 8.27
N LYS A 291 -22.00 -6.28 7.90
CA LYS A 291 -21.97 -4.82 8.05
C LYS A 291 -21.72 -4.41 9.50
N LYS A 292 -22.45 -5.01 10.46
CA LYS A 292 -22.21 -4.78 11.90
C LYS A 292 -20.82 -5.23 12.35
N GLY A 293 -20.33 -6.36 11.82
CA GLY A 293 -18.98 -6.86 12.10
C GLY A 293 -17.87 -5.96 11.56
N ILE A 294 -18.11 -5.27 10.45
CA ILE A 294 -17.14 -4.36 9.81
C ILE A 294 -17.18 -2.98 10.46
N GLU A 295 -18.37 -2.46 10.78
CA GLU A 295 -18.51 -1.19 11.49
C GLU A 295 -17.88 -1.23 12.89
N SER A 296 -17.80 -2.42 13.49
CA SER A 296 -17.14 -2.66 14.78
C SER A 296 -15.68 -3.12 14.67
N SER A 297 -15.21 -3.49 13.48
CA SER A 297 -13.83 -3.92 13.26
C SER A 297 -12.96 -2.76 12.82
N SER A 298 -11.77 -2.65 13.42
CA SER A 298 -10.74 -1.72 12.97
C SER A 298 -9.87 -2.28 11.83
N THR A 299 -10.20 -3.47 11.35
CA THR A 299 -9.52 -4.13 10.22
C THR A 299 -10.52 -4.54 9.15
N HIS A 300 -10.09 -4.41 7.89
CA HIS A 300 -10.86 -4.80 6.71
C HIS A 300 -10.31 -6.12 6.18
N LYS A 301 -11.11 -7.18 6.35
CA LYS A 301 -10.78 -8.51 5.85
C LYS A 301 -10.85 -8.58 4.34
N THR A 302 -10.09 -9.50 3.80
CA THR A 302 -9.93 -9.73 2.37
C THR A 302 -10.14 -11.19 2.03
N ILE A 303 -10.29 -11.47 0.75
CA ILE A 303 -10.38 -12.82 0.18
C ILE A 303 -9.37 -12.88 -0.96
N ARG A 304 -8.66 -14.01 -1.10
CA ARG A 304 -7.76 -14.19 -2.25
C ARG A 304 -8.57 -14.13 -3.54
N TYR A 305 -8.02 -13.51 -4.57
CA TYR A 305 -8.70 -13.33 -5.85
C TYR A 305 -9.16 -14.67 -6.44
N GLU A 306 -8.31 -15.70 -6.39
CA GLU A 306 -8.65 -17.02 -6.94
C GLU A 306 -9.71 -17.75 -6.10
N GLU A 307 -9.72 -17.52 -4.78
CA GLU A 307 -10.76 -18.07 -3.89
C GLU A 307 -12.10 -17.39 -4.12
N MET A 308 -12.08 -16.08 -4.37
CA MET A 308 -13.27 -15.31 -4.70
C MET A 308 -13.87 -15.80 -6.03
N ILE A 309 -13.07 -15.96 -7.09
CA ILE A 309 -13.55 -16.50 -8.38
C ILE A 309 -14.19 -17.89 -8.19
N LYS A 310 -13.52 -18.78 -7.46
CA LYS A 310 -14.02 -20.14 -7.20
C LYS A 310 -15.35 -20.17 -6.42
N LYS A 311 -15.53 -19.22 -5.50
CA LYS A 311 -16.66 -19.23 -4.56
C LYS A 311 -17.87 -18.44 -5.06
N TYR A 312 -17.64 -17.33 -5.76
CA TYR A 312 -18.68 -16.36 -6.12
C TYR A 312 -18.78 -16.14 -7.64
N GLY A 313 -17.91 -16.76 -8.44
CA GLY A 313 -17.86 -16.64 -9.90
C GLY A 313 -16.87 -15.59 -10.40
N GLY A 314 -16.60 -15.63 -11.71
CA GLY A 314 -15.59 -14.80 -12.39
C GLY A 314 -16.19 -13.58 -13.09
N GLN A 315 -15.59 -13.24 -14.23
CA GLN A 315 -15.91 -12.02 -15.01
C GLN A 315 -17.35 -11.94 -15.51
N ASP A 316 -18.02 -13.08 -15.70
CA ASP A 316 -19.44 -13.11 -16.06
C ASP A 316 -20.34 -12.46 -14.99
N LEU A 317 -19.86 -12.35 -13.75
CA LEU A 317 -20.59 -11.80 -12.61
C LEU A 317 -19.99 -10.52 -12.05
N PHE A 318 -18.70 -10.25 -12.25
CA PHE A 318 -18.02 -9.10 -11.68
C PHE A 318 -17.10 -8.43 -12.71
N LYS A 319 -17.02 -7.11 -12.68
CA LYS A 319 -15.97 -6.36 -13.38
C LYS A 319 -14.80 -6.14 -12.42
N PHE A 320 -13.63 -6.68 -12.73
CA PHE A 320 -12.47 -6.61 -11.84
C PHE A 320 -11.55 -5.47 -12.24
N VAL A 321 -11.37 -4.50 -11.33
CA VAL A 321 -10.45 -3.38 -11.55
C VAL A 321 -9.18 -3.63 -10.75
N ILE A 322 -8.05 -3.66 -11.43
CA ILE A 322 -6.75 -3.91 -10.85
C ILE A 322 -6.22 -2.63 -10.20
N CYS A 323 -5.95 -2.70 -8.90
CA CYS A 323 -5.48 -1.60 -8.08
C CYS A 323 -4.17 -1.96 -7.38
N SER A 324 -3.05 -1.44 -7.86
CA SER A 324 -1.79 -1.54 -7.13
C SER A 324 -1.89 -0.80 -5.78
N ILE A 325 -1.27 -1.34 -4.74
CA ILE A 325 -1.26 -0.70 -3.42
C ILE A 325 -0.37 0.55 -3.48
N PRO A 326 -0.94 1.76 -3.26
CA PRO A 326 -0.18 3.00 -3.35
C PRO A 326 0.75 3.16 -2.15
N ARG A 327 2.01 3.55 -2.40
CA ARG A 327 3.04 3.73 -1.37
C ARG A 327 3.84 5.01 -1.63
N ALA A 328 4.06 5.80 -0.59
CA ALA A 328 5.11 6.81 -0.56
C ALA A 328 6.30 6.26 0.25
N ASP A 329 7.51 6.79 0.02
CA ASP A 329 8.74 6.16 0.54
C ASP A 329 8.74 5.90 2.06
N ARG A 330 8.09 6.78 2.83
CA ARG A 330 8.02 6.70 4.30
C ARG A 330 6.62 6.88 4.88
N ALA A 331 5.58 6.71 4.06
CA ALA A 331 4.20 6.79 4.54
C ALA A 331 3.27 5.90 3.70
N PRO A 332 2.42 5.07 4.33
CA PRO A 332 1.36 4.38 3.62
C PRO A 332 0.34 5.41 3.09
N ILE A 333 -0.19 5.17 1.89
CA ILE A 333 -1.16 6.07 1.28
C ILE A 333 -2.57 5.56 1.62
N PRO A 334 -3.49 6.44 2.07
CA PRO A 334 -4.86 6.05 2.38
C PRO A 334 -5.58 5.43 1.17
N ILE A 335 -6.23 4.29 1.39
CA ILE A 335 -7.06 3.60 0.39
C ILE A 335 -8.53 3.77 0.79
N PRO A 336 -9.40 4.29 -0.08
CA PRO A 336 -10.82 4.45 0.23
C PRO A 336 -11.49 3.11 0.52
N THR A 337 -12.47 3.09 1.43
CA THR A 337 -13.33 1.94 1.74
C THR A 337 -14.79 2.25 1.39
N VAL A 338 -15.62 1.23 1.19
CA VAL A 338 -17.03 1.37 0.79
C VAL A 338 -17.96 2.05 1.81
N ASN A 339 -17.46 2.43 2.98
CA ASN A 339 -18.21 3.15 4.01
C ASN A 339 -17.74 4.60 4.18
N GLY A 340 -17.08 5.15 3.17
CA GLY A 340 -16.59 6.53 3.17
C GLY A 340 -15.43 6.80 4.14
N LYS A 341 -14.74 5.73 4.55
CA LYS A 341 -13.53 5.81 5.37
C LYS A 341 -12.30 5.49 4.53
N TYR A 342 -11.16 5.44 5.20
CA TYR A 342 -9.89 5.05 4.61
C TYR A 342 -9.21 3.98 5.44
N CYS A 343 -8.42 3.15 4.77
CA CYS A 343 -7.56 2.17 5.40
C CYS A 343 -6.13 2.22 4.84
N TYR A 344 -5.18 1.66 5.59
CA TYR A 344 -3.82 1.39 5.15
C TYR A 344 -3.61 -0.12 4.96
N PHE A 345 -2.71 -0.49 4.07
CA PHE A 345 -2.27 -1.88 3.98
C PHE A 345 -1.52 -2.28 5.25
N ALA A 346 -1.94 -3.36 5.91
CA ALA A 346 -1.49 -3.69 7.27
C ALA A 346 0.03 -3.89 7.35
N SER A 347 0.62 -4.49 6.31
CA SER A 347 2.07 -4.70 6.20
C SER A 347 2.85 -3.39 6.15
N ASP A 348 2.37 -2.39 5.40
CA ASP A 348 3.04 -1.10 5.28
C ASP A 348 3.01 -0.36 6.62
N VAL A 349 1.93 -0.50 7.40
CA VAL A 349 1.84 0.04 8.77
C VAL A 349 2.86 -0.60 9.70
N VAL A 350 3.02 -1.93 9.63
CA VAL A 350 4.01 -2.66 10.44
C VAL A 350 5.42 -2.21 10.11
N ILE A 351 5.74 -2.08 8.82
CA ILE A 351 7.05 -1.60 8.37
C ILE A 351 7.28 -0.17 8.85
N LEU A 352 6.30 0.72 8.68
CA LEU A 352 6.35 2.10 9.17
C LEU A 352 6.66 2.16 10.67
N VAL A 353 5.95 1.38 11.50
CA VAL A 353 6.17 1.35 12.95
C VAL A 353 7.59 0.88 13.27
N LEU A 354 8.09 -0.16 12.60
CA LEU A 354 9.46 -0.63 12.80
C LEU A 354 10.48 0.44 12.40
N GLN A 355 10.27 1.11 11.27
CA GLN A 355 11.13 2.20 10.81
C GLN A 355 11.14 3.37 11.81
N ASP A 356 9.97 3.80 12.31
CA ASP A 356 9.87 4.86 13.33
C ASP A 356 10.57 4.45 14.65
N LEU A 357 10.46 3.18 15.05
CA LEU A 357 11.19 2.66 16.21
C LEU A 357 12.72 2.68 16.00
N ILE A 358 13.19 2.44 14.78
CA ILE A 358 14.62 2.43 14.44
C ILE A 358 15.17 3.85 14.34
N THR A 359 14.60 4.69 13.49
CA THR A 359 15.21 5.97 13.08
C THR A 359 14.63 7.20 13.76
N MET A 360 13.32 7.23 14.00
CA MET A 360 12.66 8.40 14.61
C MET A 360 12.86 8.42 16.12
N THR A 361 12.61 7.30 16.78
CA THR A 361 12.77 7.19 18.24
C THR A 361 14.16 6.74 18.67
N GLY A 362 14.94 6.15 17.76
CA GLY A 362 16.28 5.63 18.09
C GLY A 362 16.26 4.53 19.14
N LEU A 363 15.13 3.80 19.29
CA LEU A 363 14.87 2.90 20.42
C LEU A 363 16.05 1.96 20.71
N PHE A 364 16.61 1.36 19.67
CA PHE A 364 17.65 0.35 19.80
C PHE A 364 19.02 0.90 20.24
N GLN A 365 19.21 2.22 20.29
CA GLN A 365 20.37 2.84 20.97
C GLN A 365 20.29 2.73 22.50
N HIS A 366 19.08 2.50 23.04
CA HIS A 366 18.78 2.43 24.47
C HIS A 366 18.44 1.00 24.95
N VAL A 367 18.48 0.03 24.04
CA VAL A 367 18.21 -1.38 24.33
C VAL A 367 19.51 -2.14 24.54
N HIS A 368 19.50 -3.03 25.54
CA HIS A 368 20.58 -3.94 25.92
C HIS A 368 19.99 -5.33 26.18
N ALA A 369 20.84 -6.35 26.29
CA ALA A 369 20.39 -7.72 26.58
C ALA A 369 19.46 -7.80 27.81
N ASP A 370 19.75 -7.00 28.86
CA ASP A 370 19.01 -7.02 30.13
C ASP A 370 17.60 -6.41 30.07
N ASN A 371 17.33 -5.54 29.09
CA ASN A 371 16.03 -4.85 28.95
C ASN A 371 15.30 -5.18 27.64
N TRP A 372 15.79 -6.16 26.87
CA TRP A 372 15.19 -6.60 25.61
C TRP A 372 13.73 -7.06 25.76
N ASN A 373 13.37 -7.61 26.93
CA ASN A 373 11.99 -7.98 27.25
C ASN A 373 11.01 -6.79 27.16
N LEU A 374 11.46 -5.55 27.37
CA LEU A 374 10.65 -4.36 27.17
C LEU A 374 10.27 -4.17 25.71
N VAL A 375 11.16 -4.52 24.77
CA VAL A 375 10.85 -4.50 23.34
C VAL A 375 9.71 -5.48 23.03
N HIS A 376 9.79 -6.71 23.54
CA HIS A 376 8.68 -7.67 23.39
C HIS A 376 7.37 -7.15 23.97
N LYS A 377 7.42 -6.44 25.09
CA LYS A 377 6.25 -5.81 25.70
C LYS A 377 5.61 -4.75 24.78
N ILE A 378 6.39 -3.93 24.07
CA ILE A 378 5.85 -2.98 23.07
C ILE A 378 5.01 -3.73 22.03
N PHE A 379 5.56 -4.80 21.46
CA PHE A 379 4.85 -5.60 20.45
C PHE A 379 3.70 -6.43 21.03
N ASP A 380 3.69 -6.72 22.32
CA ASP A 380 2.57 -7.38 22.98
C ASP A 380 1.44 -6.40 23.36
N ASP A 381 1.77 -5.15 23.65
CA ASP A 381 0.81 -4.12 24.04
C ASP A 381 0.18 -3.45 22.79
N PHE A 382 1.00 -3.06 21.81
CA PHE A 382 0.53 -2.41 20.58
C PHE A 382 0.34 -3.38 19.42
N GLY A 383 1.08 -4.48 19.43
CA GLY A 383 1.13 -5.37 18.28
C GLY A 383 -0.02 -6.36 18.17
N LYS A 384 -0.75 -6.66 19.25
CA LYS A 384 -1.94 -7.54 19.16
C LYS A 384 -2.97 -7.05 18.14
N ASP A 385 -3.00 -5.74 17.96
CA ASP A 385 -3.91 -5.03 17.10
C ASP A 385 -3.40 -4.81 15.67
N LEU A 386 -2.11 -5.07 15.43
CA LEU A 386 -1.42 -4.88 14.16
C LEU A 386 -1.00 -6.21 13.53
N PHE A 387 -0.46 -7.13 14.33
CA PHE A 387 -0.01 -8.45 13.94
C PHE A 387 -1.11 -9.49 14.19
N ILE A 388 -2.14 -9.51 13.36
CA ILE A 388 -3.18 -10.55 13.44
C ILE A 388 -2.61 -11.86 12.87
N MET A 389 -1.88 -12.60 13.71
CA MET A 389 -1.12 -13.80 13.34
C MET A 389 -1.97 -14.94 12.77
N ASN A 390 -3.28 -14.90 13.00
CA ASN A 390 -4.23 -15.93 12.54
C ASN A 390 -4.74 -15.64 11.12
N GLU A 391 -4.44 -14.49 10.54
CA GLU A 391 -4.88 -14.11 9.20
C GLU A 391 -3.79 -14.43 8.17
N SER A 392 -4.09 -15.36 7.27
CA SER A 392 -3.16 -15.84 6.22
C SER A 392 -3.33 -15.13 4.88
N VAL A 393 -4.33 -14.24 4.78
CA VAL A 393 -4.63 -13.40 3.62
C VAL A 393 -4.27 -11.95 3.99
N PRO A 394 -3.64 -11.18 3.08
CA PRO A 394 -3.26 -9.79 3.37
C PRO A 394 -4.46 -8.91 3.68
N PHE A 395 -4.43 -8.07 4.71
CA PHE A 395 -5.60 -7.25 5.10
C PHE A 395 -5.26 -5.75 5.26
N PHE A 396 -6.29 -4.94 5.51
CA PHE A 396 -6.14 -3.49 5.73
C PHE A 396 -6.56 -3.07 7.15
N ILE A 397 -6.03 -1.95 7.63
CA ILE A 397 -6.30 -1.38 8.96
C ILE A 397 -6.89 0.03 8.78
N ASP A 398 -7.94 0.38 9.52
CA ASP A 398 -8.54 1.72 9.48
C ASP A 398 -7.49 2.79 9.83
N THR A 399 -7.43 3.86 9.03
CA THR A 399 -6.47 4.96 9.24
C THR A 399 -6.56 5.57 10.64
N LEU A 400 -7.77 5.68 11.23
CA LEU A 400 -7.98 6.28 12.55
C LEU A 400 -7.27 5.48 13.66
N LYS A 401 -7.21 4.15 13.51
CA LYS A 401 -6.49 3.28 14.45
C LYS A 401 -4.99 3.52 14.37
N VAL A 402 -4.47 3.70 13.15
CA VAL A 402 -3.05 3.97 12.93
C VAL A 402 -2.66 5.37 13.41
N ASP A 403 -3.52 6.37 13.20
CA ASP A 403 -3.31 7.72 13.71
C ASP A 403 -3.26 7.73 15.25
N HIS A 404 -4.20 7.03 15.90
CA HIS A 404 -4.20 6.88 17.36
C HIS A 404 -2.94 6.18 17.88
N LEU A 405 -2.50 5.12 17.19
CA LEU A 405 -1.24 4.42 17.49
C LEU A 405 -0.05 5.37 17.42
N ARG A 406 0.11 6.11 16.32
CA ARG A 406 1.24 7.04 16.12
C ARG A 406 1.25 8.17 17.13
N GLN A 407 0.08 8.63 17.59
CA GLN A 407 -0.03 9.66 18.63
C GLN A 407 0.33 9.14 20.04
N THR A 408 -0.01 7.89 20.36
CA THR A 408 0.16 7.33 21.70
C THR A 408 1.50 6.65 21.92
N LEU A 409 2.10 6.08 20.87
CA LEU A 409 3.36 5.34 20.95
C LEU A 409 4.51 6.16 21.57
N PRO A 410 4.78 7.43 21.19
CA PRO A 410 5.89 8.20 21.78
C PRO A 410 5.77 8.35 23.31
N SER A 411 4.55 8.63 23.80
CA SER A 411 4.29 8.77 25.24
C SER A 411 4.47 7.46 25.98
N TYR A 412 4.05 6.35 25.36
CA TYR A 412 4.28 5.01 25.92
C TYR A 412 5.76 4.69 26.01
N LEU A 413 6.54 4.91 24.95
CA LEU A 413 7.97 4.61 24.94
C LEU A 413 8.71 5.42 26.01
N LEU A 414 8.36 6.70 26.18
CA LEU A 414 8.90 7.55 27.24
C LEU A 414 8.60 6.99 28.65
N ASN A 415 7.40 6.45 28.87
CA ASN A 415 7.04 5.83 30.15
C ASN A 415 7.79 4.51 30.42
N VAL A 416 8.12 3.76 29.37
CA VAL A 416 8.80 2.46 29.50
C VAL A 416 10.32 2.61 29.63
N PHE A 417 10.94 3.49 28.85
CA PHE A 417 12.40 3.67 28.79
C PHE A 417 12.90 4.91 29.55
N GLY A 418 11.99 5.79 29.98
CA GLY A 418 12.34 7.02 30.68
C GLY A 418 12.87 8.13 29.76
N PRO A 419 13.27 9.27 30.33
CA PRO A 419 13.68 10.46 29.58
C PRO A 419 14.95 10.29 28.77
N GLU A 420 15.77 9.27 29.07
CA GLU A 420 16.99 8.97 28.31
C GLU A 420 16.70 8.61 26.84
N LEU A 421 15.50 8.13 26.53
CA LEU A 421 15.05 7.87 25.15
C LEU A 421 15.08 9.13 24.26
N GLN A 422 15.04 10.33 24.83
CA GLN A 422 15.08 11.58 24.06
C GLN A 422 16.49 11.93 23.55
N LYS A 423 17.54 11.30 24.09
CA LYS A 423 18.93 11.56 23.71
C LYS A 423 19.37 10.58 22.62
N ILE A 424 18.94 10.82 21.39
CA ILE A 424 19.36 10.04 20.24
C ILE A 424 20.72 10.56 19.77
N LYS A 425 21.69 9.67 19.56
CA LYS A 425 22.95 10.02 18.90
C LYS A 425 22.71 10.15 17.41
N GLY A 426 22.73 11.37 16.90
CA GLY A 426 22.65 11.64 15.47
C GLY A 426 23.96 11.31 14.76
N LEU A 427 23.90 11.07 13.46
CA LEU A 427 25.12 10.86 12.64
C LEU A 427 26.01 12.10 12.58
N GLN A 428 25.47 13.29 12.90
CA GLN A 428 26.19 14.56 12.86
C GLN A 428 27.05 14.85 14.11
N ASP A 429 26.83 14.16 15.24
CA ASP A 429 27.73 14.30 16.39
C ASP A 429 29.02 13.47 16.23
N LYS A 430 29.13 12.73 15.11
CA LYS A 430 30.41 12.19 14.62
C LYS A 430 31.14 13.32 13.87
N PRO A 431 32.41 13.62 14.18
CA PRO A 431 33.16 14.67 13.50
C PRO A 431 33.21 14.41 11.99
N VAL A 432 32.68 15.37 11.23
CA VAL A 432 32.81 15.65 9.79
C VAL A 432 33.25 14.45 8.92
N PHE A 433 32.26 13.83 8.25
CA PHE A 433 32.34 12.90 7.11
C PHE A 433 33.73 12.69 6.49
N GLU A 434 34.56 11.88 7.14
CA GLU A 434 35.37 10.91 6.41
C GLU A 434 34.45 9.75 6.00
N PRO A 435 34.73 9.06 4.86
CA PRO A 435 34.16 7.78 4.53
C PRO A 435 34.00 6.88 5.76
N CYS A 436 32.77 6.70 6.25
CA CYS A 436 32.52 5.85 7.40
C CYS A 436 31.82 4.56 6.96
N THR A 437 32.18 3.46 7.60
CA THR A 437 31.60 2.15 7.32
C THR A 437 30.37 1.91 8.20
N CYS A 438 29.50 0.96 7.81
CA CYS A 438 28.39 0.51 8.64
C CYS A 438 28.84 0.14 10.07
N GLU A 439 29.97 -0.56 10.20
CA GLU A 439 30.51 -1.02 11.49
C GLU A 439 30.84 0.14 12.44
N GLU A 440 31.42 1.22 11.90
CA GLU A 440 31.71 2.41 12.70
C GLU A 440 30.44 3.09 13.19
N ILE A 441 29.40 3.15 12.37
CA ILE A 441 28.11 3.73 12.76
C ILE A 441 27.43 2.87 13.83
N ILE A 442 27.41 1.54 13.65
CA ILE A 442 26.88 0.58 14.63
C ILE A 442 27.51 0.80 16.01
N LYS A 443 28.84 0.90 16.05
CA LYS A 443 29.59 1.12 17.28
C LYS A 443 29.32 2.50 17.89
N TYR A 444 29.32 3.55 17.07
CA TYR A 444 29.08 4.92 17.51
C TYR A 444 27.69 5.11 18.14
N GLN A 445 26.66 4.56 17.48
CA GLN A 445 25.28 4.57 17.98
C GLN A 445 25.05 3.57 19.13
N GLY A 446 26.01 2.68 19.39
CA GLY A 446 25.94 1.68 20.46
C GLY A 446 24.95 0.54 20.18
N LEU A 447 24.60 0.30 18.92
CA LEU A 447 23.61 -0.69 18.50
C LEU A 447 24.04 -2.13 18.78
N GLU A 448 25.36 -2.37 18.85
CA GLU A 448 25.97 -3.65 19.23
C GLU A 448 25.52 -4.16 20.60
N LYS A 449 25.07 -3.26 21.49
CA LYS A 449 24.52 -3.66 22.80
C LYS A 449 23.12 -4.28 22.69
N ALA A 450 22.33 -3.83 21.72
CA ALA A 450 21.00 -4.36 21.44
C ALA A 450 21.09 -5.59 20.53
N MET A 451 21.91 -5.50 19.47
CA MET A 451 22.05 -6.52 18.44
C MET A 451 23.55 -6.77 18.17
N PRO A 452 24.19 -7.69 18.91
CA PRO A 452 25.65 -7.90 18.82
C PRO A 452 26.16 -8.39 17.46
N ASP A 453 25.30 -9.02 16.66
CA ASP A 453 25.60 -9.56 15.32
C ASP A 453 25.09 -8.65 14.19
N LEU A 454 24.79 -7.38 14.48
CA LEU A 454 24.23 -6.46 13.48
C LEU A 454 25.14 -6.28 12.25
N SER A 455 26.47 -6.36 12.44
CA SER A 455 27.46 -6.32 11.36
C SER A 455 27.31 -7.47 10.36
N ASP A 456 26.76 -8.61 10.79
CA ASP A 456 26.58 -9.80 9.93
C ASP A 456 25.41 -9.62 8.96
N TYR A 457 24.55 -8.63 9.22
CA TYR A 457 23.42 -8.26 8.35
C TYR A 457 23.79 -7.20 7.31
N ASN A 458 25.07 -6.81 7.22
CA ASN A 458 25.56 -5.94 6.16
C ASN A 458 25.23 -6.56 4.79
N LEU A 459 24.39 -5.89 4.00
CA LEU A 459 23.98 -6.39 2.70
C LEU A 459 25.20 -6.48 1.76
N PRO A 460 25.40 -7.56 0.99
CA PRO A 460 26.50 -7.71 0.04
C PRO A 460 26.55 -6.66 -1.11
N LYS A 461 25.58 -5.75 -1.19
CA LYS A 461 25.54 -4.62 -2.15
C LYS A 461 26.03 -3.31 -1.56
N LEU A 462 26.39 -3.31 -0.28
CA LEU A 462 26.72 -2.12 0.48
C LEU A 462 28.23 -2.11 0.79
N GLU A 463 29.09 -2.09 -0.24
CA GLU A 463 30.47 -1.59 -0.11
C GLU A 463 30.40 -0.06 0.12
N LEU A 464 29.81 0.43 1.23
CA LEU A 464 29.64 1.88 1.44
C LEU A 464 30.75 2.46 2.27
N VAL A 465 31.60 3.16 1.55
CA VAL A 465 31.77 4.57 1.87
C VAL A 465 30.42 5.26 1.64
N PHE A 466 29.78 5.76 2.71
CA PHE A 466 28.55 6.54 2.54
C PHE A 466 28.87 7.88 1.88
N GLU A 467 28.30 8.13 0.71
CA GLU A 467 28.48 9.40 -0.02
C GLU A 467 27.62 10.53 0.57
N THR A 468 26.51 10.19 1.24
CA THR A 468 25.59 11.17 1.86
C THR A 468 25.06 10.70 3.22
N GLU A 469 24.61 11.65 4.04
CA GLU A 469 23.92 11.39 5.31
C GLU A 469 22.63 10.57 5.14
N ALA A 470 21.89 10.82 4.05
CA ALA A 470 20.66 10.09 3.73
C ALA A 470 20.95 8.59 3.52
N CYS A 471 21.94 8.28 2.69
CA CYS A 471 22.34 6.90 2.42
C CYS A 471 22.78 6.16 3.70
N ALA A 472 23.47 6.87 4.62
CA ALA A 472 23.88 6.30 5.89
C ALA A 472 22.68 5.97 6.79
N TYR A 473 21.74 6.90 6.99
CA TYR A 473 20.54 6.63 7.80
C TYR A 473 19.68 5.50 7.21
N GLN A 474 19.47 5.49 5.90
CA GLN A 474 18.67 4.46 5.23
C GLN A 474 19.33 3.09 5.32
N SER A 475 20.65 3.01 5.09
CA SER A 475 21.39 1.76 5.20
C SER A 475 21.33 1.21 6.63
N MET A 476 21.47 2.09 7.63
CA MET A 476 21.32 1.70 9.04
C MET A 476 19.90 1.25 9.38
N GLU A 477 18.87 1.85 8.79
CA GLU A 477 17.50 1.41 8.95
C GLU A 477 17.29 0.03 8.33
N ILE A 478 17.76 -0.19 7.10
CA ILE A 478 17.64 -1.45 6.38
C ILE A 478 18.38 -2.58 7.12
N VAL A 479 19.61 -2.34 7.57
CA VAL A 479 20.41 -3.33 8.31
C VAL A 479 19.73 -3.72 9.62
N GLN A 480 19.23 -2.75 10.38
CA GLN A 480 18.47 -3.03 11.60
C GLN A 480 17.15 -3.73 11.32
N LEU A 481 16.38 -3.32 10.30
CA LEU A 481 15.14 -3.97 9.91
C LEU A 481 15.37 -5.43 9.52
N ASN A 482 16.42 -5.71 8.76
CA ASN A 482 16.81 -7.06 8.36
C ASN A 482 17.20 -7.92 9.59
N ALA A 483 17.99 -7.39 10.51
CA ALA A 483 18.33 -8.08 11.75
C ALA A 483 17.09 -8.38 12.60
N LEU A 484 16.23 -7.38 12.78
CA LEU A 484 14.99 -7.50 13.56
C LEU A 484 14.07 -8.58 12.98
N LEU A 485 13.79 -8.54 11.69
CA LEU A 485 12.88 -9.49 11.04
C LEU A 485 13.52 -10.87 10.82
N SER A 486 14.85 -10.99 10.77
CA SER A 486 15.52 -12.28 10.59
C SER A 486 15.69 -13.04 11.91
N LYS A 487 15.99 -12.34 13.00
CA LYS A 487 16.40 -12.98 14.26
C LYS A 487 15.62 -12.54 15.48
N TYR A 488 15.45 -11.22 15.67
CA TYR A 488 15.08 -10.69 16.98
C TYR A 488 13.57 -10.57 17.22
N LEU A 489 12.76 -10.40 16.18
CA LEU A 489 11.32 -10.16 16.26
C LEU A 489 10.53 -11.21 15.47
N GLU A 490 10.22 -12.34 16.10
CA GLU A 490 9.53 -13.46 15.44
C GLU A 490 8.11 -13.12 14.98
N LYS A 491 7.30 -12.40 15.79
CA LYS A 491 5.91 -12.09 15.43
C LYS A 491 5.83 -11.17 14.20
N PRO A 492 6.52 -10.01 14.16
CA PRO A 492 6.57 -9.19 12.94
C PRO A 492 7.13 -9.94 11.73
N ALA A 493 8.19 -10.74 11.90
CA ALA A 493 8.78 -11.52 10.80
C ALA A 493 7.79 -12.50 10.17
N TYR A 494 7.09 -13.26 11.02
CA TYR A 494 6.07 -14.19 10.57
C TYR A 494 4.90 -13.44 9.92
N PHE A 495 4.46 -12.34 10.51
CA PHE A 495 3.43 -11.49 9.94
C PHE A 495 3.79 -11.02 8.52
N VAL A 496 4.93 -10.34 8.34
CA VAL A 496 5.42 -9.86 7.04
C VAL A 496 5.49 -10.99 6.00
N HIS A 497 5.92 -12.20 6.40
CA HIS A 497 5.90 -13.37 5.51
C HIS A 497 4.48 -13.83 5.17
N THR A 498 3.60 -13.99 6.16
CA THR A 498 2.23 -14.44 5.94
C THR A 498 1.40 -13.45 5.15
N GLN A 499 1.71 -12.16 5.21
CA GLN A 499 1.10 -11.11 4.38
C GLN A 499 1.74 -10.99 2.99
N GLY A 500 2.79 -11.76 2.70
CA GLY A 500 3.39 -11.83 1.36
C GLY A 500 4.21 -10.61 0.96
N VAL A 501 4.70 -9.81 1.91
CA VAL A 501 5.52 -8.62 1.65
C VAL A 501 7.01 -8.83 1.92
N CYS A 502 7.41 -10.03 2.37
CA CYS A 502 8.79 -10.30 2.76
C CYS A 502 9.80 -10.31 1.60
N LYS A 503 9.34 -10.23 0.34
CA LYS A 503 10.21 -10.10 -0.84
C LYS A 503 10.42 -8.62 -1.23
N GLY A 504 9.43 -7.77 -0.98
CA GLY A 504 9.50 -6.32 -1.22
C GLY A 504 10.23 -5.52 -0.14
N VAL A 505 10.51 -6.14 1.01
CA VAL A 505 11.36 -5.55 2.05
C VAL A 505 12.81 -6.04 1.84
N PRO A 506 13.83 -5.17 1.97
CA PRO A 506 15.24 -5.55 1.84
C PRO A 506 15.73 -6.41 3.02
N MET A 507 15.15 -7.61 3.17
CA MET A 507 15.43 -8.57 4.22
C MET A 507 15.62 -9.98 3.67
N THR A 508 16.38 -10.81 4.37
CA THR A 508 16.45 -12.25 4.08
C THR A 508 15.37 -12.99 4.85
N CYS A 509 14.24 -13.28 4.20
CA CYS A 509 13.14 -13.99 4.84
C CYS A 509 13.52 -15.45 5.17
N ARG A 510 13.81 -15.70 6.45
CA ARG A 510 14.15 -17.04 6.97
C ARG A 510 13.11 -18.12 6.64
N ILE A 511 11.84 -17.73 6.52
CA ILE A 511 10.75 -18.65 6.20
C ILE A 511 10.80 -19.02 4.71
N CYS A 512 11.04 -18.06 3.81
CA CYS A 512 11.24 -18.32 2.39
C CYS A 512 12.48 -19.18 2.15
N VAL A 513 13.63 -18.83 2.73
CA VAL A 513 14.88 -19.60 2.58
C VAL A 513 14.70 -21.05 3.06
N ARG A 514 14.05 -21.26 4.21
CA ARG A 514 13.73 -22.61 4.69
C ARG A 514 12.83 -23.37 3.71
N LYS A 515 11.81 -22.71 3.14
CA LYS A 515 10.90 -23.32 2.15
C LYS A 515 11.65 -23.73 0.88
N GLU A 516 12.51 -22.86 0.35
CA GLU A 516 13.35 -23.14 -0.82
C GLU A 516 14.31 -24.30 -0.56
N HIS A 517 14.98 -24.32 0.60
CA HIS A 517 15.85 -25.43 0.99
C HIS A 517 15.08 -26.76 1.10
N MET A 518 13.87 -26.74 1.68
CA MET A 518 13.02 -27.93 1.74
C MET A 518 12.53 -28.38 0.35
N GLN A 519 12.19 -27.45 -0.53
CA GLN A 519 11.79 -27.76 -1.91
C GLN A 519 12.95 -28.39 -2.69
N LYS A 520 14.16 -27.82 -2.58
CA LYS A 520 15.37 -28.38 -3.20
C LYS A 520 15.67 -29.78 -2.67
N ALA A 521 15.64 -29.98 -1.36
CA ALA A 521 15.82 -31.30 -0.76
C ALA A 521 14.76 -32.32 -1.23
N ALA A 522 13.50 -31.89 -1.43
CA ALA A 522 12.44 -32.75 -1.96
C ALA A 522 12.65 -33.13 -3.43
N VAL A 523 13.15 -32.21 -4.26
CA VAL A 523 13.52 -32.48 -5.66
C VAL A 523 14.68 -33.46 -5.72
N ASP A 524 15.76 -33.21 -4.97
CA ASP A 524 16.93 -34.09 -4.89
C ASP A 524 16.53 -35.51 -4.44
N LEU A 525 15.58 -35.62 -3.52
CA LEU A 525 15.05 -36.92 -3.06
C LEU A 525 14.25 -37.63 -4.16
N ARG A 526 13.41 -36.91 -4.90
CA ARG A 526 12.64 -37.48 -6.04
C ARG A 526 13.56 -37.98 -7.14
N GLU A 527 14.61 -37.24 -7.48
CA GLU A 527 15.60 -37.66 -8.48
C GLU A 527 16.35 -38.92 -8.04
N LYS A 528 16.75 -39.00 -6.76
CA LYS A 528 17.35 -40.22 -6.17
C LYS A 528 16.40 -41.41 -6.20
N PHE A 529 15.11 -41.21 -5.91
CA PHE A 529 14.12 -42.29 -6.02
C PHE A 529 13.94 -42.73 -7.48
N ALA A 530 13.88 -41.80 -8.42
CA ALA A 530 13.75 -42.11 -9.83
C ALA A 530 14.94 -42.92 -10.36
N SER A 531 16.18 -42.58 -9.95
CA SER A 531 17.38 -43.34 -10.33
C SER A 531 17.38 -44.76 -9.76
N ILE A 532 16.99 -44.95 -8.49
CA ILE A 532 16.86 -46.27 -7.87
C ILE A 532 15.80 -47.11 -8.58
N VAL A 533 14.64 -46.52 -8.93
CA VAL A 533 13.58 -47.21 -9.67
C VAL A 533 14.07 -47.65 -11.06
N LEU A 534 14.82 -46.78 -11.74
CA LEU A 534 15.39 -47.09 -13.06
C LEU A 534 16.44 -48.21 -12.96
N GLU A 535 17.30 -48.19 -11.94
CA GLU A 535 18.30 -49.22 -11.69
C GLU A 535 17.64 -50.57 -11.35
N HIS A 536 16.62 -50.57 -10.49
CA HIS A 536 15.85 -51.77 -10.18
C HIS A 536 15.12 -52.32 -11.41
N LYS A 537 14.62 -51.45 -12.30
CA LYS A 537 14.03 -51.87 -13.57
C LYS A 537 15.07 -52.54 -14.48
N LYS A 538 16.27 -51.97 -14.60
CA LYS A 538 17.38 -52.57 -15.36
C LYS A 538 17.78 -53.94 -14.80
N VAL A 539 17.97 -54.05 -13.48
CA VAL A 539 18.29 -55.33 -12.82
C VAL A 539 17.19 -56.36 -13.05
N LYS A 540 15.92 -55.95 -13.02
CA LYS A 540 14.80 -56.84 -13.32
C LYS A 540 14.80 -57.30 -14.79
N GLU A 541 15.01 -56.39 -15.74
CA GLU A 541 15.11 -56.72 -17.17
C GLU A 541 16.31 -57.63 -17.47
N GLU A 542 17.46 -57.41 -16.81
CA GLU A 542 18.63 -58.28 -16.90
C GLU A 542 18.37 -59.66 -16.31
N ALA A 543 17.69 -59.74 -15.17
CA ALA A 543 17.28 -61.00 -14.56
C ALA A 543 16.27 -61.78 -15.44
N GLU A 544 15.32 -61.08 -16.06
CA GLU A 544 14.37 -61.67 -17.01
C GLU A 544 15.08 -62.17 -18.28
N ARG A 545 16.04 -61.41 -18.83
CA ARG A 545 16.86 -61.88 -19.97
C ARG A 545 17.71 -63.10 -19.60
N ALA A 546 18.36 -63.08 -18.44
CA ALA A 546 19.17 -64.21 -17.98
C ALA A 546 18.31 -65.47 -17.74
N ALA A 547 17.09 -65.31 -17.22
CA ALA A 547 16.13 -66.40 -17.07
C ALA A 547 15.66 -66.96 -18.42
N ALA A 548 15.39 -66.10 -19.40
CA ALA A 548 15.02 -66.51 -20.76
C ALA A 548 16.16 -67.27 -21.45
N GLU A 549 17.40 -66.79 -21.34
CA GLU A 549 18.58 -67.46 -21.92
C GLU A 549 18.84 -68.83 -21.27
N GLN A 550 18.62 -68.95 -19.95
CA GLN A 550 18.69 -70.24 -19.25
C GLN A 550 17.59 -71.21 -19.68
N ALA A 551 16.37 -70.71 -19.92
CA ALA A 551 15.26 -71.52 -20.40
C ALA A 551 15.52 -72.05 -21.83
N GLU A 552 16.05 -71.20 -22.72
CA GLU A 552 16.43 -71.60 -24.08
C GLU A 552 17.55 -72.65 -24.08
N LYS A 553 18.58 -72.47 -23.24
CA LYS A 553 19.65 -73.48 -23.05
C LYS A 553 19.11 -74.80 -22.52
N ALA A 554 18.11 -74.77 -21.63
CA ALA A 554 17.47 -75.98 -21.12
C ALA A 554 16.62 -76.67 -22.19
N GLU A 555 15.95 -75.91 -23.06
CA GLU A 555 15.17 -76.43 -24.17
C GLU A 555 16.07 -77.06 -25.26
N GLN A 556 17.18 -76.40 -25.61
CA GLN A 556 18.20 -76.96 -26.51
C GLN A 556 18.85 -78.24 -25.95
N ALA A 557 19.12 -78.28 -24.63
CA ALA A 557 19.60 -79.50 -23.97
C ALA A 557 18.55 -80.63 -23.96
N GLY A 558 17.27 -80.28 -23.84
CA GLY A 558 16.15 -81.21 -23.96
C GLY A 558 15.98 -81.77 -25.38
N GLN A 559 16.17 -80.94 -26.41
CA GLN A 559 16.13 -81.37 -27.82
C GLN A 559 17.35 -82.23 -28.18
N ALA A 560 18.54 -81.90 -27.68
CA ALA A 560 19.75 -82.74 -27.84
C ALA A 560 19.61 -84.11 -27.15
N ALA A 561 18.80 -84.21 -26.09
CA ALA A 561 18.47 -85.49 -25.45
C ALA A 561 17.43 -86.32 -26.22
N LEU A 562 16.65 -85.70 -27.12
CA LEU A 562 15.67 -86.36 -27.99
C LEU A 562 16.27 -86.89 -29.30
N GLU A 563 17.41 -86.35 -29.76
CA GLU A 563 18.10 -86.80 -30.99
C GLU A 563 19.02 -88.03 -30.79
N ASN A 564 19.13 -88.59 -29.58
CA ASN A 564 19.97 -89.77 -29.33
C ASN A 564 19.26 -90.86 -28.49
N PRO A 565 18.38 -91.67 -29.10
CA PRO A 565 17.68 -92.73 -28.40
C PRO A 565 18.49 -94.03 -28.49
N ASN A 566 19.55 -94.17 -27.69
CA ASN A 566 20.03 -95.46 -27.21
C ASN A 566 21.21 -95.30 -26.24
N GLN A 567 20.93 -95.39 -24.94
CA GLN A 567 21.62 -96.30 -24.03
C GLN A 567 20.95 -96.35 -22.65
N PRO A 568 20.74 -97.56 -22.07
CA PRO A 568 20.28 -97.72 -20.70
C PRO A 568 21.48 -97.68 -19.73
N GLY A 569 21.36 -96.94 -18.63
CA GLY A 569 22.44 -96.89 -17.63
C GLY A 569 22.07 -96.19 -16.32
N SER A 570 21.90 -97.02 -15.29
CA SER A 570 21.78 -96.77 -13.83
C SER A 570 22.37 -95.49 -13.22
N SER A 571 21.68 -94.97 -12.20
CA SER A 571 22.11 -94.91 -10.76
C SER A 571 21.74 -93.60 -10.03
N ASP A 572 21.00 -93.79 -8.95
CA ASP A 572 20.73 -93.00 -7.72
C ASP A 572 20.54 -91.47 -7.70
N PRO A 573 19.53 -90.98 -6.94
CA PRO A 573 19.23 -89.56 -6.79
C PRO A 573 20.15 -88.83 -5.78
N PRO A 574 20.69 -87.64 -6.11
CA PRO A 574 21.41 -86.82 -5.15
C PRO A 574 20.45 -86.04 -4.24
N LYS A 575 20.55 -86.31 -2.93
CA LYS A 575 19.92 -85.53 -1.85
C LYS A 575 20.33 -84.05 -1.89
N PRO A 576 19.40 -83.08 -1.80
CA PRO A 576 19.74 -81.69 -1.54
C PRO A 576 20.24 -81.53 -0.09
N LYS A 577 21.47 -81.04 0.04
CA LYS A 577 22.11 -80.68 1.31
C LYS A 577 21.37 -79.51 1.95
N ALA A 578 20.87 -79.74 3.16
CA ALA A 578 20.47 -78.69 4.09
C ALA A 578 21.69 -77.78 4.40
N LYS A 579 21.48 -76.46 4.36
CA LYS A 579 22.37 -75.46 4.93
C LYS A 579 21.56 -74.49 5.80
N PRO A 580 22.20 -73.88 6.83
CA PRO A 580 21.61 -73.84 8.16
C PRO A 580 20.84 -72.56 8.45
N TRP A 581 19.72 -72.75 9.13
CA TRP A 581 19.00 -71.71 9.85
C TRP A 581 19.81 -71.31 11.09
N LYS A 582 20.47 -70.14 11.06
CA LYS A 582 20.89 -69.46 12.30
C LYS A 582 19.85 -68.43 12.67
N LYS A 583 19.12 -68.72 13.75
CA LYS A 583 18.38 -67.76 14.55
C LYS A 583 19.39 -66.88 15.30
N ASP A 584 19.13 -65.58 15.32
CA ASP A 584 19.34 -64.80 16.53
C ASP A 584 18.10 -63.94 16.81
N LYS A 585 17.51 -64.21 17.98
CA LYS A 585 16.49 -63.41 18.65
C LYS A 585 17.17 -62.79 19.87
N LYS A 586 17.06 -61.47 20.05
CA LYS A 586 16.76 -60.76 21.32
C LYS A 586 16.70 -59.25 21.04
N ASN A 587 15.51 -58.65 21.16
CA ASN A 587 15.05 -57.81 22.30
C ASN A 587 15.82 -56.49 22.41
N LYS A 588 15.21 -55.28 22.46
CA LYS A 588 14.09 -54.88 23.33
C LYS A 588 13.71 -53.40 23.06
N LYS A 589 12.42 -53.07 23.28
CA LYS A 589 11.83 -51.75 23.67
C LYS A 589 11.76 -50.63 22.61
N GLN A 590 10.76 -49.74 22.58
CA GLN A 590 9.49 -49.54 23.30
C GLN A 590 8.69 -48.53 22.46
N GLY A 591 7.40 -48.77 22.19
CA GLY A 591 6.47 -47.76 21.69
C GLY A 591 5.45 -47.42 22.77
N PRO A 592 5.11 -46.15 23.01
CA PRO A 592 4.06 -45.80 23.96
C PRO A 592 2.67 -45.82 23.30
N ASN A 593 1.92 -46.83 23.72
CA ASN A 593 0.53 -46.83 24.13
C ASN A 593 -0.32 -45.55 23.88
N GLN A 594 -1.37 -45.70 23.07
CA GLN A 594 -2.60 -44.94 23.17
C GLN A 594 -3.58 -45.69 24.09
N GLY A 595 -4.12 -44.99 25.09
CA GLY A 595 -5.17 -45.50 25.98
C GLY A 595 -6.17 -44.42 26.35
N LYS A 596 -7.36 -44.49 25.75
CA LYS A 596 -8.59 -43.84 26.22
C LYS A 596 -9.16 -44.64 27.41
N LYS A 597 -9.56 -43.97 28.50
CA LYS A 597 -10.94 -43.93 29.03
C LYS A 597 -11.04 -43.33 30.45
N LYS A 598 -11.96 -42.36 30.55
CA LYS A 598 -12.96 -42.13 31.62
C LYS A 598 -12.56 -42.41 33.09
N LYS A 599 -12.48 -41.33 33.88
CA LYS A 599 -13.53 -40.95 34.84
C LYS A 599 -13.46 -39.46 35.09
#